data_AF-A0A1V4VLF7-F1
#
_entry.id   AF-A0A1V4VLF7-F1
#
_cell.length_a   1.000
_cell.length_b   1.000
_cell.length_c   1.000
_cell.angle_alpha   90.00
_cell.angle_beta   90.00
_cell.angle_gamma   90.00
#
_symmetry.space_group_name_H-M   'P 1'
#
loop_
_entity.id
_entity.type
_entity.pdbx_description
1 polymer ?
#
loop_
_entity_poly.entity_id
_entity_poly.type
_entity_poly.pdbx_seq_one_letter_code
_entity_poly.pdbx_strand_id
1 'polypeptide(L)'
;MNHLLFSTTVNWSWENGSYNNYLCFYHPDQVASLSAGHTVTASPDWSALESLPAGTVAELAFSFKQTYSIEQVMNMLADYDLDILWYAITTGLEETSMPPLSVSDGIWGFKDLSDNMLSGNSTIKTDDSSVREEYFLDSMRFIAENESLAKKIYRGNPNNLRLAERRQYLEENGVQVYGVVVTGPSKELLKLRELGSIHCPTLGEVSLWNWFNSFSRSFSEQLY
;
A
#
# COMPACT_ATOMS: atom_id res chain seq x y z
N MET A 1 31.12 -37.36 -10.59
CA MET A 1 30.16 -37.06 -11.67
C MET A 1 29.22 -35.99 -11.15
N ASN A 2 29.06 -34.95 -11.96
CA ASN A 2 28.18 -33.77 -11.80
C ASN A 2 26.79 -34.17 -11.23
N HIS A 3 26.04 -33.32 -10.53
CA HIS A 3 25.55 -32.03 -11.02
C HIS A 3 25.33 -31.01 -9.90
N LEU A 4 25.93 -29.83 -10.14
CA LEU A 4 25.68 -28.54 -9.51
C LEU A 4 24.18 -28.22 -9.51
N LEU A 5 23.61 -27.96 -8.34
CA LEU A 5 22.32 -27.29 -8.23
C LEU A 5 22.40 -26.25 -7.11
N PHE A 6 21.86 -25.08 -7.43
CA PHE A 6 21.53 -23.96 -6.54
C PHE A 6 22.70 -23.08 -6.08
N SER A 7 23.37 -22.47 -7.05
CA SER A 7 23.80 -21.08 -6.88
C SER A 7 23.11 -20.24 -7.94
N THR A 8 21.82 -19.97 -7.74
CA THR A 8 21.21 -18.79 -8.36
C THR A 8 21.52 -17.62 -7.43
N THR A 9 22.73 -17.10 -7.50
CA THR A 9 23.02 -15.76 -7.00
C THR A 9 22.27 -14.81 -7.91
N VAL A 10 21.03 -14.47 -7.54
CA VAL A 10 20.31 -13.37 -8.19
C VAL A 10 21.06 -12.09 -7.81
N ASN A 11 21.88 -11.62 -8.73
CA ASN A 11 22.48 -10.30 -8.63
C ASN A 11 21.44 -9.29 -9.10
N TRP A 12 20.80 -8.63 -8.14
CA TRP A 12 19.95 -7.49 -8.40
C TRP A 12 20.82 -6.30 -8.81
N SER A 13 20.98 -6.10 -10.12
CA SER A 13 21.60 -4.88 -10.65
C SER A 13 20.51 -3.82 -10.87
N TRP A 14 20.27 -3.01 -9.85
CA TRP A 14 19.45 -1.81 -9.98
C TRP A 14 20.24 -0.74 -10.74
N GLU A 15 19.66 -0.14 -11.77
CA GLU A 15 20.24 1.04 -12.40
C GLU A 15 20.35 2.14 -11.33
N ASN A 16 21.58 2.53 -10.98
CA ASN A 16 21.97 3.51 -9.94
C ASN A 16 21.99 3.07 -8.46
N GLY A 17 21.81 1.78 -8.12
CA GLY A 17 22.14 1.26 -6.78
C GLY A 17 21.40 1.90 -5.59
N SER A 18 20.32 2.65 -5.83
CA SER A 18 19.44 3.22 -4.80
C SER A 18 18.22 2.32 -4.63
N TYR A 19 17.86 2.01 -3.39
CA TYR A 19 16.52 1.54 -3.02
C TYR A 19 15.56 2.72 -3.22
N ASN A 20 15.28 3.09 -4.47
CA ASN A 20 14.25 4.08 -4.75
C ASN A 20 12.91 3.40 -4.45
N ASN A 21 12.28 3.78 -3.35
CA ASN A 21 10.90 3.40 -3.06
C ASN A 21 10.02 3.91 -4.21
N TYR A 22 9.70 3.03 -5.16
CA TYR A 22 8.82 3.35 -6.27
C TYR A 22 7.36 3.50 -5.82
N LEU A 23 7.00 3.11 -4.59
CA LEU A 23 5.63 3.22 -4.09
C LEU A 23 5.30 4.69 -3.75
N CYS A 24 4.69 5.39 -4.70
CA CYS A 24 4.24 6.77 -4.57
C CYS A 24 2.74 6.88 -4.82
N PHE A 25 2.13 7.92 -4.25
CA PHE A 25 0.70 8.12 -4.26
C PHE A 25 0.35 9.54 -4.62
N TYR A 26 -0.82 9.70 -5.22
CA TYR A 26 -1.40 10.98 -5.55
C TYR A 26 -2.73 11.11 -4.81
N HIS A 27 -2.85 12.11 -3.95
CA HIS A 27 -4.11 12.44 -3.30
C HIS A 27 -5.14 12.91 -4.35
N PRO A 28 -6.44 12.58 -4.23
CA PRO A 28 -7.48 13.03 -5.15
C PRO A 28 -7.44 14.53 -5.45
N ASP A 29 -7.16 15.36 -4.44
CA ASP A 29 -7.05 16.81 -4.59
C ASP A 29 -5.82 17.26 -5.41
N GLN A 30 -4.74 16.49 -5.41
CA GLN A 30 -3.60 16.70 -6.30
C GLN A 30 -4.03 16.49 -7.75
N VAL A 31 -4.73 15.40 -8.03
CA VAL A 31 -5.18 15.03 -9.38
C VAL A 31 -6.20 16.03 -9.92
N ALA A 32 -7.14 16.46 -9.07
CA ALA A 32 -8.10 17.51 -9.41
C ALA A 32 -7.37 18.80 -9.82
N SER A 33 -6.33 19.18 -9.07
CA SER A 33 -5.51 20.37 -9.36
C SER A 33 -4.65 20.21 -10.62
N LEU A 34 -4.15 19.00 -10.90
CA LEU A 34 -3.33 18.68 -12.08
C LEU A 34 -4.14 18.66 -13.38
N SER A 35 -5.39 18.20 -13.32
CA SER A 35 -6.33 18.18 -14.45
C SER A 35 -6.65 19.57 -15.01
N ALA A 36 -6.34 20.64 -14.26
CA ALA A 36 -6.52 22.03 -14.67
C ALA A 36 -5.32 22.64 -15.44
N GLY A 37 -4.20 21.93 -15.66
CA GLY A 37 -3.11 22.53 -16.43
C GLY A 37 -1.78 21.78 -16.60
N HIS A 38 -1.60 20.55 -16.11
CA HIS A 38 -0.37 19.77 -16.35
C HIS A 38 -0.66 18.27 -16.43
N THR A 39 -0.29 17.63 -17.53
CA THR A 39 -0.28 16.17 -17.67
C THR A 39 0.77 15.59 -16.73
N VAL A 40 0.36 14.79 -15.74
CA VAL A 40 1.27 13.98 -14.93
C VAL A 40 2.05 13.08 -15.88
N THR A 41 3.34 13.36 -16.03
CA THR A 41 4.27 12.48 -16.74
C THR A 41 4.37 11.16 -15.98
N ALA A 42 3.60 10.19 -16.47
CA ALA A 42 3.77 8.74 -16.39
C ALA A 42 4.64 8.23 -15.23
N SER A 43 3.97 7.84 -14.13
CA SER A 43 4.39 6.64 -13.39
C SER A 43 4.39 5.45 -14.38
N PRO A 44 5.17 4.38 -14.17
CA PRO A 44 5.22 3.28 -15.13
C PRO A 44 3.81 2.79 -15.44
N ASP A 45 3.38 3.05 -16.69
CA ASP A 45 2.10 2.60 -17.20
C ASP A 45 2.00 1.10 -17.02
N TRP A 46 0.76 0.60 -16.93
CA TRP A 46 0.41 -0.83 -16.87
C TRP A 46 1.27 -1.73 -17.76
N SER A 47 1.83 -1.20 -18.86
CA SER A 47 2.92 -1.75 -19.68
C SER A 47 4.02 -2.51 -18.91
N ALA A 48 4.50 -2.00 -17.77
CA ALA A 48 5.55 -2.66 -16.99
C ALA A 48 5.04 -3.99 -16.41
N LEU A 49 3.83 -3.97 -15.83
CA LEU A 49 3.15 -5.15 -15.31
C LEU A 49 2.74 -6.12 -16.45
N GLU A 50 2.34 -5.61 -17.60
CA GLU A 50 2.01 -6.40 -18.80
C GLU A 50 3.21 -7.21 -19.31
N SER A 51 4.40 -6.60 -19.28
CA SER A 51 5.64 -7.21 -19.75
C SER A 51 6.12 -8.38 -18.89
N LEU A 52 5.64 -8.51 -17.66
CA LEU A 52 6.03 -9.59 -16.76
C LEU A 52 5.53 -10.95 -17.27
N PRO A 53 6.34 -12.01 -17.20
CA PRO A 53 5.89 -13.35 -17.57
C PRO A 53 4.85 -13.89 -16.58
N ALA A 54 4.01 -14.82 -17.04
CA ALA A 54 3.17 -15.59 -16.13
C ALA A 54 4.05 -16.38 -15.12
N GLY A 55 3.51 -16.63 -13.92
CA GLY A 55 4.27 -17.26 -12.84
C GLY A 55 5.18 -16.28 -12.08
N THR A 56 4.82 -15.00 -12.04
CA THR A 56 5.44 -13.98 -11.19
C THR A 56 4.44 -13.44 -10.18
N VAL A 57 4.91 -13.13 -8.97
CA VAL A 57 4.23 -12.28 -7.98
C VAL A 57 4.77 -10.88 -8.17
N ALA A 58 3.94 -9.86 -8.06
CA ALA A 58 4.40 -8.47 -8.03
C ALA A 58 3.72 -7.71 -6.90
N GLU A 59 4.38 -6.66 -6.43
CA GLU A 59 3.77 -5.60 -5.64
C GLU A 59 3.33 -4.46 -6.57
N LEU A 60 2.19 -3.86 -6.27
CA LEU A 60 1.65 -2.74 -7.02
C LEU A 60 1.10 -1.69 -6.04
N ALA A 61 1.68 -0.49 -6.07
CA ALA A 61 1.04 0.68 -5.46
C ALA A 61 0.11 1.34 -6.48
N PHE A 62 -1.03 1.81 -6.04
CA PHE A 62 -1.89 2.66 -6.87
C PHE A 62 -2.72 3.62 -6.02
N SER A 63 -3.14 4.71 -6.66
CA SER A 63 -3.98 5.73 -6.04
C SER A 63 -5.42 5.62 -6.54
N PHE A 64 -6.36 6.08 -5.73
CA PHE A 64 -7.76 6.17 -6.07
C PHE A 64 -8.13 7.59 -6.50
N LYS A 65 -9.04 7.71 -7.47
CA LYS A 65 -9.52 9.02 -7.97
C LYS A 65 -10.33 9.80 -6.93
N GLN A 66 -10.77 9.13 -5.88
CA GLN A 66 -11.50 9.67 -4.73
C GLN A 66 -11.11 8.87 -3.49
N THR A 67 -11.51 9.33 -2.31
CA THR A 67 -11.29 8.59 -1.07
C THR A 67 -12.39 7.57 -0.82
N TYR A 68 -12.07 6.50 -0.10
CA TYR A 68 -12.98 5.43 0.28
C TYR A 68 -12.74 5.00 1.73
N SER A 69 -13.77 4.49 2.41
CA SER A 69 -13.57 3.78 3.68
C SER A 69 -12.77 2.49 3.47
N ILE A 70 -12.16 1.97 4.55
CA ILE A 70 -11.42 0.69 4.51
C ILE A 70 -12.34 -0.44 4.01
N GLU A 71 -13.59 -0.50 4.50
CA GLU A 71 -14.59 -1.48 4.07
C GLU A 71 -14.83 -1.43 2.56
N GLN A 72 -15.01 -0.23 2.00
CA GLN A 72 -15.23 -0.05 0.57
C GLN A 72 -14.02 -0.50 -0.25
N VAL A 73 -12.80 -0.24 0.22
CA VAL A 73 -11.57 -0.71 -0.44
C VAL A 73 -11.47 -2.23 -0.41
N MET A 74 -11.71 -2.85 0.75
CA MET A 74 -11.70 -4.30 0.89
C MET A 74 -12.73 -4.96 -0.02
N ASN A 75 -13.97 -4.47 -0.02
CA ASN A 75 -15.04 -4.98 -0.88
C ASN A 75 -14.74 -4.78 -2.37
N MET A 76 -14.12 -3.67 -2.76
CA MET A 76 -13.74 -3.41 -4.15
C MET A 76 -12.66 -4.37 -4.66
N LEU A 77 -11.79 -4.84 -3.77
CA LEU A 77 -10.66 -5.70 -4.13
C LEU A 77 -10.90 -7.19 -3.82
N ALA A 78 -12.01 -7.53 -3.15
CA ALA A 78 -12.32 -8.90 -2.71
C ALA A 78 -12.43 -9.92 -3.85
N ASP A 79 -12.83 -9.50 -5.05
CA ASP A 79 -12.98 -10.37 -6.21
C ASP A 79 -11.65 -10.69 -6.93
N TYR A 80 -10.54 -10.08 -6.50
CA TYR A 80 -9.22 -10.28 -7.07
C TYR A 80 -8.39 -11.21 -6.17
N ASP A 81 -7.61 -12.11 -6.78
CA ASP A 81 -6.64 -12.96 -6.04
C ASP A 81 -5.39 -12.14 -5.69
N LEU A 82 -5.54 -11.25 -4.71
CA LEU A 82 -4.48 -10.38 -4.19
C LEU A 82 -4.63 -10.18 -2.68
N ASP A 83 -3.55 -9.73 -2.07
CA ASP A 83 -3.52 -9.29 -0.68
C ASP A 83 -3.22 -7.78 -0.63
N ILE A 84 -3.90 -7.04 0.23
CA ILE A 84 -3.55 -5.66 0.53
C ILE A 84 -2.40 -5.68 1.52
N LEU A 85 -1.36 -4.87 1.27
CA LEU A 85 -0.17 -4.77 2.11
C LEU A 85 -0.13 -3.47 2.91
N TRP A 86 -0.73 -2.39 2.40
CA TRP A 86 -0.63 -1.08 3.02
C TRP A 86 -1.76 -0.15 2.54
N TYR A 87 -2.28 0.69 3.42
CA TYR A 87 -3.31 1.69 3.13
C TYR A 87 -2.75 3.11 3.24
N ALA A 88 -2.92 3.92 2.20
CA ALA A 88 -2.65 5.36 2.20
C ALA A 88 -3.86 6.11 2.74
N ILE A 89 -3.70 6.77 3.89
CA ILE A 89 -4.79 7.42 4.61
C ILE A 89 -4.68 8.93 4.49
N THR A 90 -5.80 9.58 4.18
CA THR A 90 -5.89 11.04 4.18
C THR A 90 -6.02 11.57 5.60
N THR A 91 -5.26 12.63 5.90
CA THR A 91 -5.22 13.30 7.20
C THR A 91 -5.62 14.76 7.10
N GLY A 92 -6.11 15.19 5.93
CA GLY A 92 -6.53 16.56 5.63
C GLY A 92 -5.39 17.55 5.45
N LEU A 93 -4.14 17.09 5.54
CA LEU A 93 -2.93 17.92 5.52
C LEU A 93 -1.90 17.44 4.50
N GLU A 94 -2.31 16.57 3.59
CA GLU A 94 -1.52 16.08 2.47
C GLU A 94 -1.12 17.26 1.57
N GLU A 95 0.16 17.37 1.24
CA GLU A 95 0.65 18.48 0.44
C GLU A 95 0.24 18.29 -1.03
N THR A 96 -0.64 19.16 -1.53
CA THR A 96 -1.26 18.97 -2.85
C THR A 96 -0.51 19.62 -4.02
N SER A 97 0.65 20.26 -3.77
CA SER A 97 1.32 21.13 -4.75
C SER A 97 2.47 20.50 -5.57
N MET A 98 2.70 19.19 -5.44
CA MET A 98 3.80 18.36 -6.02
C MET A 98 5.13 18.44 -5.24
N PRO A 99 5.86 17.31 -5.06
CA PRO A 99 5.85 15.99 -5.74
C PRO A 99 4.76 14.98 -5.27
N PRO A 100 4.63 13.78 -5.90
CA PRO A 100 3.81 12.70 -5.35
C PRO A 100 4.19 12.34 -3.92
N LEU A 101 3.21 11.89 -3.14
CA LEU A 101 3.40 11.52 -1.75
C LEU A 101 4.13 10.18 -1.66
N SER A 102 5.16 10.13 -0.83
CA SER A 102 5.98 8.96 -0.58
C SER A 102 6.28 8.85 0.92
N VAL A 103 6.95 7.76 1.32
CA VAL A 103 7.39 7.57 2.72
C VAL A 103 8.28 8.73 3.21
N SER A 104 9.05 9.37 2.31
CA SER A 104 9.85 10.55 2.66
C SER A 104 9.07 11.87 2.58
N ASP A 105 7.99 11.90 1.80
CA ASP A 105 7.29 13.13 1.38
C ASP A 105 5.89 13.24 1.99
N GLY A 106 5.73 12.76 3.23
CA GLY A 106 4.55 13.06 4.04
C GLY A 106 3.34 12.17 3.81
N ILE A 107 3.53 10.97 3.26
CA ILE A 107 2.47 9.98 3.21
C ILE A 107 2.11 9.49 4.63
N TRP A 108 0.82 9.36 4.91
CA TRP A 108 0.29 8.78 6.14
C TRP A 108 -0.47 7.51 5.81
N GLY A 109 -0.39 6.53 6.70
CA GLY A 109 -1.05 5.25 6.50
C GLY A 109 -0.46 4.15 7.34
N PHE A 110 -0.90 2.92 7.10
CA PHE A 110 -0.51 1.76 7.90
C PHE A 110 -0.42 0.50 7.06
N LYS A 111 0.45 -0.41 7.50
CA LYS A 111 0.59 -1.74 6.90
C LYS A 111 -0.65 -2.57 7.21
N ASP A 112 -1.22 -3.20 6.19
CA ASP A 112 -2.29 -4.18 6.42
C ASP A 112 -1.74 -5.34 7.26
N LEU A 113 -2.61 -5.87 8.12
CA LEU A 113 -2.38 -6.81 9.21
C LEU A 113 -1.02 -7.53 9.16
N SER A 114 0.00 -6.91 9.79
CA SER A 114 1.28 -7.58 10.05
C SER A 114 1.08 -8.78 10.99
N ASP A 115 1.97 -9.79 10.96
CA ASP A 115 2.00 -10.91 11.91
C ASP A 115 1.89 -10.48 13.40
N ASN A 116 2.28 -9.24 13.73
CA ASN A 116 2.16 -8.66 15.07
C ASN A 116 0.70 -8.37 15.50
N MET A 117 -0.17 -8.07 14.54
CA MET A 117 -1.62 -7.86 14.74
C MET A 117 -2.36 -9.17 15.01
N LEU A 118 -1.82 -10.29 14.53
CA LEU A 118 -2.34 -11.64 14.71
C LEU A 118 -1.63 -12.41 15.84
N SER A 119 -0.72 -11.75 16.57
CA SER A 119 -0.05 -12.38 17.70
C SER A 119 -1.09 -12.82 18.74
N GLY A 120 -0.87 -13.96 19.42
CA GLY A 120 -1.86 -14.58 20.32
C GLY A 120 -2.31 -13.73 21.52
N ASN A 121 -1.72 -12.54 21.72
CA ASN A 121 -2.13 -11.54 22.72
C ASN A 121 -2.91 -10.35 22.12
N SER A 122 -3.12 -10.32 20.81
CA SER A 122 -3.90 -9.29 20.13
C SER A 122 -5.39 -9.49 20.38
N THR A 123 -6.11 -8.39 20.62
CA THR A 123 -7.58 -8.39 20.76
C THR A 123 -8.28 -8.49 19.39
N ILE A 124 -7.51 -8.41 18.30
CA ILE A 124 -7.95 -8.46 16.91
C ILE A 124 -8.22 -9.92 16.54
N LYS A 125 -9.48 -10.33 16.62
CA LYS A 125 -9.95 -11.71 16.35
C LYS A 125 -10.64 -11.87 15.00
N THR A 126 -10.76 -10.79 14.22
CA THR A 126 -11.59 -10.74 13.03
C THR A 126 -10.88 -10.00 11.91
N ASP A 127 -11.14 -10.41 10.67
CA ASP A 127 -10.71 -9.72 9.45
C ASP A 127 -11.64 -8.52 9.14
N ASP A 128 -12.14 -7.85 10.17
CA ASP A 128 -13.10 -6.75 10.01
C ASP A 128 -12.36 -5.45 9.66
N SER A 129 -12.92 -4.71 8.71
CA SER A 129 -12.51 -3.35 8.37
C SER A 129 -12.48 -2.41 9.58
N SER A 130 -13.40 -2.57 10.54
CA SER A 130 -13.48 -1.72 11.73
C SER A 130 -12.25 -1.84 12.63
N VAL A 131 -11.63 -3.03 12.65
CA VAL A 131 -10.46 -3.28 13.49
C VAL A 131 -9.21 -2.61 12.91
N ARG A 132 -9.10 -2.54 11.58
CA ARG A 132 -8.04 -1.79 10.88
C ARG A 132 -8.17 -0.29 11.13
N GLU A 133 -9.40 0.21 11.09
CA GLU A 133 -9.72 1.60 11.42
C GLU A 133 -9.34 1.94 12.87
N GLU A 134 -9.81 1.15 13.84
CA GLU A 134 -9.49 1.33 15.26
C GLU A 134 -7.99 1.30 15.51
N TYR A 135 -7.26 0.34 14.93
CA TYR A 135 -5.82 0.26 15.05
C TYR A 135 -5.11 1.53 14.57
N PHE A 136 -5.52 2.07 13.41
CA PHE A 136 -4.92 3.27 12.87
C PHE A 136 -5.20 4.49 13.76
N LEU A 137 -6.44 4.65 14.21
CA LEU A 137 -6.84 5.72 15.12
C LEU A 137 -6.09 5.65 16.45
N ASP A 138 -5.94 4.45 17.01
CA ASP A 138 -5.19 4.21 18.25
C ASP A 138 -3.70 4.50 18.07
N SER A 139 -3.12 4.10 16.93
CA SER A 139 -1.74 4.42 16.58
C SER A 139 -1.53 5.93 16.47
N MET A 140 -2.46 6.64 15.82
CA MET A 140 -2.43 8.10 15.70
C MET A 140 -2.58 8.79 17.06
N ARG A 141 -3.46 8.30 17.93
CA ARG A 141 -3.60 8.78 19.31
C ARG A 141 -2.30 8.60 20.09
N PHE A 142 -1.71 7.41 20.05
CA PHE A 142 -0.45 7.11 20.72
C PHE A 142 0.70 8.02 20.24
N ILE A 143 0.85 8.21 18.93
CA ILE A 143 1.91 9.07 18.37
C ILE A 143 1.66 10.54 18.76
N ALA A 144 0.41 11.01 18.74
CA ALA A 144 0.05 12.37 19.16
C ALA A 144 0.30 12.62 20.65
N GLU A 145 -0.05 11.68 21.53
CA GLU A 145 0.25 11.75 22.97
C GLU A 145 1.76 11.77 23.25
N ASN A 146 2.55 11.15 22.37
CA ASN A 146 4.01 11.07 22.45
C ASN A 146 4.71 12.00 21.45
N GLU A 147 4.11 13.14 21.11
CA GLU A 147 4.59 14.04 20.05
C GLU A 147 6.07 14.44 20.21
N SER A 148 6.55 14.65 21.44
CA SER A 148 7.96 15.00 21.70
C SER A 148 8.95 13.90 21.25
N LEU A 149 8.56 12.63 21.39
CA LEU A 149 9.33 11.48 20.90
C LEU A 149 9.16 11.33 19.39
N ALA A 150 7.93 11.46 18.89
CA ALA A 150 7.63 11.41 17.45
C ALA A 150 8.48 12.42 16.66
N LYS A 151 8.59 13.66 17.14
CA LYS A 151 9.42 14.71 16.55
C LYS A 151 10.91 14.39 16.53
N LYS A 152 11.41 13.60 17.49
CA LYS A 152 12.83 13.21 17.56
C LYS A 152 13.18 12.07 16.61
N ILE A 153 12.25 11.14 16.37
CA ILE A 153 12.47 9.98 15.51
C ILE A 153 12.10 10.24 14.05
N TYR A 154 11.26 11.26 13.80
CA TYR A 154 10.86 11.63 12.46
C TYR A 154 12.05 12.14 11.65
N ARG A 155 12.24 11.56 10.47
CA ARG A 155 13.37 11.89 9.58
C ARG A 155 13.12 13.13 8.72
N GLY A 156 11.87 13.58 8.61
CA GLY A 156 11.50 14.81 7.90
C GLY A 156 11.48 16.03 8.81
N ASN A 157 10.89 17.13 8.35
CA ASN A 157 10.70 18.33 9.16
C ASN A 157 9.67 18.08 10.28
N PRO A 158 10.04 18.14 11.57
CA PRO A 158 9.12 17.88 12.68
C PRO A 158 7.91 18.83 12.73
N ASN A 159 8.01 20.01 12.14
CA ASN A 159 6.90 20.96 12.05
C ASN A 159 5.81 20.50 11.07
N ASN A 160 6.14 19.61 10.13
CA ASN A 160 5.18 19.08 9.17
C ASN A 160 4.30 17.96 9.77
N LEU A 161 4.69 17.40 10.92
CA LEU A 161 3.95 16.31 11.57
C LEU A 161 2.53 16.71 11.97
N ARG A 162 2.33 17.92 12.49
CA ARG A 162 1.03 18.53 12.88
C ARG A 162 0.05 17.50 13.46
N LEU A 163 0.51 16.67 14.41
CA LEU A 163 -0.19 15.46 14.84
C LEU A 163 -1.56 15.75 15.44
N ALA A 164 -1.70 16.86 16.19
CA ALA A 164 -2.96 17.27 16.77
C ALA A 164 -4.02 17.57 15.70
N GLU A 165 -3.63 18.27 14.64
CA GLU A 165 -4.54 18.65 13.54
C GLU A 165 -4.94 17.43 12.71
N ARG A 166 -3.99 16.53 12.42
CA ARG A 166 -4.27 15.26 11.75
C ARG A 166 -5.21 14.38 12.58
N ARG A 167 -4.98 14.30 13.89
CA ARG A 167 -5.85 13.54 14.80
C ARG A 167 -7.27 14.11 14.79
N GLN A 168 -7.42 15.43 14.88
CA GLN A 168 -8.72 16.08 14.83
C GLN A 168 -9.44 15.79 13.50
N TYR A 169 -8.74 15.88 12.37
CA TYR A 169 -9.31 15.54 11.07
C TYR A 169 -9.86 14.11 11.03
N LEU A 170 -9.08 13.13 11.54
CA LEU A 170 -9.48 11.72 11.58
C LEU A 170 -10.67 11.47 12.52
N GLU A 171 -10.74 12.17 13.65
CA GLU A 171 -11.89 12.11 14.58
C GLU A 171 -13.17 12.65 13.93
N GLU A 172 -13.06 13.68 13.09
CA GLU A 172 -14.21 14.33 12.43
C GLU A 172 -14.68 13.60 11.15
N ASN A 173 -13.74 13.05 10.36
CA ASN A 173 -14.02 12.52 9.02
C ASN A 173 -13.93 10.99 8.92
N GLY A 174 -13.46 10.32 9.98
CA GLY A 174 -13.15 8.89 9.95
C GLY A 174 -11.92 8.56 9.11
N VAL A 175 -11.59 7.27 9.00
CA VAL A 175 -10.42 6.82 8.24
C VAL A 175 -10.79 6.64 6.76
N GLN A 176 -10.18 7.48 5.92
CA GLN A 176 -10.42 7.51 4.48
C GLN A 176 -9.13 7.15 3.72
N VAL A 177 -9.22 6.16 2.86
CA VAL A 177 -8.15 5.59 2.05
C VAL A 177 -8.14 6.26 0.67
N TYR A 178 -6.98 6.72 0.21
CA TYR A 178 -6.79 7.27 -1.14
C TYR A 178 -5.79 6.49 -2.00
N GLY A 179 -5.20 5.44 -1.46
CA GLY A 179 -4.33 4.54 -2.22
C GLY A 179 -4.01 3.30 -1.42
N VAL A 180 -3.52 2.27 -2.10
CA VAL A 180 -3.09 1.03 -1.47
C VAL A 180 -1.83 0.47 -2.13
N VAL A 181 -1.10 -0.34 -1.38
CA VAL A 181 -0.14 -1.30 -1.92
C VAL A 181 -0.78 -2.67 -1.87
N VAL A 182 -0.75 -3.41 -2.97
CA VAL A 182 -1.23 -4.79 -3.05
C VAL A 182 -0.13 -5.73 -3.55
N THR A 183 -0.27 -7.02 -3.27
CA THR A 183 0.59 -8.08 -3.83
C THR A 183 -0.26 -9.23 -4.36
N GLY A 184 0.20 -9.89 -5.40
CA GLY A 184 -0.51 -11.00 -6.02
C GLY A 184 0.13 -11.47 -7.32
N PRO A 185 -0.45 -12.48 -8.00
CA PRO A 185 0.01 -12.88 -9.32
C PRO A 185 -0.01 -11.68 -10.28
N SER A 186 1.09 -11.44 -11.00
CA SER A 186 1.21 -10.27 -11.89
C SER A 186 0.08 -10.16 -12.92
N LYS A 187 -0.44 -11.31 -13.39
CA LYS A 187 -1.57 -11.39 -14.32
C LYS A 187 -2.92 -11.11 -13.66
N GLU A 188 -3.04 -11.35 -12.36
CA GLU A 188 -4.21 -10.97 -11.59
C GLU A 188 -4.24 -9.46 -11.37
N LEU A 189 -3.11 -8.89 -10.92
CA LEU A 189 -2.98 -7.46 -10.69
C LEU A 189 -3.22 -6.62 -11.95
N LEU A 190 -2.93 -7.18 -13.14
CA LEU A 190 -3.19 -6.49 -14.40
C LEU A 190 -4.69 -6.24 -14.64
N LYS A 191 -5.58 -7.06 -14.08
CA LYS A 191 -7.03 -6.86 -14.19
C LYS A 191 -7.51 -5.59 -13.48
N LEU A 192 -6.75 -5.08 -12.51
CA LEU A 192 -7.07 -3.85 -11.79
C LEU A 192 -7.09 -2.62 -12.72
N ARG A 193 -6.47 -2.68 -13.91
CA ARG A 193 -6.55 -1.60 -14.91
C ARG A 193 -7.97 -1.32 -15.40
N GLU A 194 -8.86 -2.29 -15.26
CA GLU A 194 -10.27 -2.17 -15.65
C GLU A 194 -11.10 -1.43 -14.61
N LEU A 195 -10.58 -1.27 -13.39
CA LEU A 195 -11.21 -0.46 -12.34
C LEU A 195 -11.01 1.02 -12.64
N GLY A 196 -12.07 1.66 -13.14
CA GLY A 196 -12.09 3.09 -13.43
C GLY A 196 -11.81 3.99 -12.22
N SER A 197 -11.86 3.46 -11.00
CA SER A 197 -11.55 4.16 -9.74
C SER A 197 -10.05 4.34 -9.48
N ILE A 198 -9.18 3.60 -10.17
CA ILE A 198 -7.72 3.56 -9.93
C ILE A 198 -6.98 4.49 -10.91
N HIS A 199 -5.85 5.05 -10.47
CA HIS A 199 -4.88 5.74 -11.31
C HIS A 199 -3.46 5.66 -10.75
N CYS A 200 -2.48 6.10 -11.56
CA CYS A 200 -1.06 6.17 -11.21
C CYS A 200 -0.51 4.86 -10.59
N PRO A 201 -0.67 3.71 -11.28
CA PRO A 201 -0.05 2.48 -10.82
C PRO A 201 1.47 2.65 -10.79
N THR A 202 2.10 2.04 -9.80
CA THR A 202 3.55 1.95 -9.71
C THR A 202 3.97 0.55 -9.27
N LEU A 203 4.78 -0.09 -10.11
CA LEU A 203 5.30 -1.43 -9.89
C LEU A 203 6.36 -1.41 -8.79
N GLY A 204 6.17 -2.24 -7.77
CA GLY A 204 7.11 -2.47 -6.68
C GLY A 204 8.00 -3.69 -6.92
N GLU A 205 8.22 -4.48 -5.88
CA GLU A 205 9.02 -5.71 -5.98
C GLU A 205 8.36 -6.73 -6.93
N VAL A 206 9.18 -7.45 -7.71
CA VAL A 206 8.73 -8.56 -8.55
C VAL A 206 9.52 -9.80 -8.18
N SER A 207 8.82 -10.88 -7.89
CA SER A 207 9.39 -12.16 -7.51
C SER A 207 8.84 -13.29 -8.37
N LEU A 208 9.61 -14.37 -8.52
CA LEU A 208 9.09 -15.59 -9.13
C LEU A 208 8.05 -16.21 -8.22
N TRP A 209 6.96 -16.71 -8.79
CA TRP A 209 5.90 -17.37 -8.04
C TRP A 209 6.46 -18.64 -7.41
N ASN A 210 6.39 -18.71 -6.08
CA ASN A 210 6.89 -19.85 -5.35
C ASN A 210 5.82 -20.96 -5.35
N TRP A 211 5.89 -21.83 -6.37
CA TRP A 211 4.99 -22.96 -6.60
C TRP A 211 4.99 -24.02 -5.48
N PHE A 212 5.88 -23.90 -4.50
CA PHE A 212 5.97 -24.81 -3.35
C PHE A 212 5.05 -24.45 -2.18
N ASN A 213 4.50 -23.23 -2.13
CA ASN A 213 3.68 -22.78 -0.99
C ASN A 213 2.17 -23.02 -1.15
N SER A 214 1.72 -23.65 -2.24
CA SER A 214 0.30 -24.00 -2.43
C SER A 214 -0.21 -25.14 -1.52
N PHE A 215 0.59 -25.60 -0.55
CA PHE A 215 0.23 -26.71 0.34
C PHE A 215 -0.45 -26.29 1.66
N SER A 216 -0.70 -24.99 1.91
CA SER A 216 -1.37 -24.52 3.14
C SER A 216 -2.71 -23.80 2.95
N ARG A 217 -3.21 -23.60 1.71
CA ARG A 217 -4.62 -23.23 1.50
C ARG A 217 -5.46 -24.50 1.73
N SER A 218 -5.89 -24.68 2.98
CA SER A 218 -6.60 -25.85 3.50
C SER A 218 -7.78 -26.25 2.62
N PHE A 219 -7.69 -27.45 2.05
CA PHE A 219 -8.81 -28.23 1.54
C PHE A 219 -9.74 -28.56 2.73
N SER A 220 -10.70 -27.70 3.03
CA SER A 220 -11.69 -27.93 4.10
C SER A 220 -13.11 -27.53 3.72
N GLU A 221 -13.47 -27.69 2.44
CA GLU A 221 -14.86 -27.66 2.01
C GLU A 221 -15.13 -28.73 0.94
N GLN A 222 -15.04 -30.00 1.32
CA GLN A 222 -15.80 -31.08 0.71
C GLN A 222 -16.14 -32.14 1.77
N LEU A 223 -17.14 -31.84 2.58
CA LEU A 223 -17.96 -32.84 3.26
C LEU A 223 -19.41 -32.37 3.15
N TYR A 224 -20.11 -32.83 2.12
CA TYR A 224 -21.49 -33.35 2.15
C TYR A 224 -21.76 -34.14 0.86
#